data_AF-A0A1F9QJG5-F1
#
_entry.id   AF-A0A1F9QJG5-F1
#
_cell.length_a   1.000
_cell.length_b   1.000
_cell.length_c   1.000
_cell.angle_alpha   90.00
_cell.angle_beta   90.00
_cell.angle_gamma   90.00
#
_symmetry.space_group_name_H-M   'P 1'
#
loop_
_entity.id
_entity.type
_entity.pdbx_description
1 polymer ?
#
loop_
_entity_poly.entity_id
_entity_poly.type
_entity_poly.pdbx_seq_one_letter_code
_entity_poly.pdbx_strand_id
1 'polypeptide(L)'
;MQNASFADYHIYSMRDRPTIKAILVPSYEDTGPFGAKSVSEICINGPAPAIGNAIYNATGARLNEFPFTPEKVLAAIKAVKK
;
A
#
# COMPACT_ATOMS: atom_id res chain seq x y z
N MET A 1 -12.41 -19.63 11.55
CA MET A 1 -11.88 -18.75 10.48
C MET A 1 -13.02 -18.42 9.53
N GLN A 2 -13.15 -17.16 9.06
CA GLN A 2 -14.25 -16.76 8.17
C GLN A 2 -13.91 -16.87 6.68
N ASN A 3 -12.64 -16.77 6.28
CA ASN A 3 -12.17 -16.82 4.88
C ASN A 3 -10.82 -17.56 4.75
N ALA A 4 -10.79 -18.85 5.06
CA ALA A 4 -9.56 -19.65 5.13
C ALA A 4 -9.00 -20.09 3.77
N SER A 5 -9.80 -19.98 2.71
CA SER A 5 -9.44 -20.36 1.34
C SER A 5 -8.74 -19.21 0.62
N PHE A 6 -7.76 -19.53 -0.24
CA PHE A 6 -7.20 -18.55 -1.19
C PHE A 6 -8.19 -18.11 -2.28
N ALA A 7 -9.35 -18.76 -2.40
CA ALA A 7 -10.43 -18.28 -3.25
C ALA A 7 -11.07 -16.99 -2.69
N ASP A 8 -11.23 -16.90 -1.37
CA ASP A 8 -11.93 -15.80 -0.70
C ASP A 8 -10.95 -14.80 -0.03
N TYR A 9 -9.77 -15.27 0.36
CA TYR A 9 -8.66 -14.42 0.80
C TYR A 9 -7.85 -13.98 -0.42
N HIS A 10 -8.25 -12.86 -0.99
CA HIS A 10 -7.65 -12.35 -2.23
C HIS A 10 -6.13 -12.11 -2.07
N ILE A 11 -5.35 -12.91 -2.80
CA ILE A 11 -3.92 -12.72 -3.01
C ILE A 11 -3.73 -12.11 -4.39
N TYR A 12 -2.94 -11.04 -4.48
CA TYR A 12 -2.65 -10.38 -5.73
C TYR A 12 -1.92 -11.29 -6.72
N SER A 13 -2.36 -11.26 -7.97
CA SER A 13 -1.68 -11.90 -9.09
C SER A 13 -0.67 -10.96 -9.74
N MET A 14 0.12 -11.49 -10.66
CA MET A 14 1.05 -10.66 -11.46
C MET A 14 0.36 -9.60 -12.33
N ARG A 15 -0.96 -9.70 -12.56
CA ARG A 15 -1.74 -8.70 -13.32
C ARG A 15 -2.14 -7.49 -12.47
N ASP A 16 -2.17 -7.64 -11.15
CA ASP A 16 -2.62 -6.60 -10.21
C ASP A 16 -1.49 -5.65 -9.81
N ARG A 17 -0.22 -6.02 -10.11
CA ARG A 17 0.93 -5.25 -9.67
C ARG A 17 1.10 -3.97 -10.52
N PRO A 18 1.33 -2.81 -9.90
CA PRO A 18 1.83 -1.65 -10.62
C PRO A 18 3.30 -1.87 -11.02
N THR A 19 3.82 -1.01 -11.90
CA THR A 19 5.26 -0.95 -12.15
C THR A 19 5.98 -0.48 -10.89
N ILE A 20 6.92 -1.29 -10.39
CA ILE A 20 7.72 -0.98 -9.20
C ILE A 20 9.12 -0.58 -9.64
N LYS A 21 9.59 0.58 -9.20
CA LYS A 21 10.97 1.04 -9.36
C LYS A 21 11.66 1.04 -8.01
N ALA A 22 12.72 0.26 -7.86
CA ALA A 22 13.57 0.29 -6.68
C ALA A 22 14.60 1.42 -6.80
N ILE A 23 14.74 2.23 -5.75
CA ILE A 23 15.75 3.27 -5.63
C ILE A 23 16.61 2.92 -4.42
N LEU A 24 17.90 2.67 -4.67
CA LEU A 24 18.87 2.46 -3.59
C LEU A 24 19.35 3.82 -3.10
N VAL A 25 18.98 4.16 -1.87
CA VAL A 25 19.39 5.41 -1.23
C VAL A 25 20.78 5.22 -0.62
N PRO A 26 21.78 6.06 -0.97
CA PRO A 26 23.10 6.00 -0.35
C PRO A 26 22.96 6.30 1.15
N SER A 27 23.29 5.33 1.99
CA SER A 27 23.38 5.50 3.43
C SER A 27 24.44 4.56 4.00
N TYR A 28 24.93 4.89 5.19
CA TYR A 28 25.93 4.09 5.90
C TYR A 28 25.47 3.85 7.34
N GLU A 29 25.74 2.66 7.85
CA GLU A 29 25.51 2.25 9.24
C GLU A 29 26.82 1.87 9.89
N ASP A 30 27.30 2.65 10.85
CA ASP A 30 28.59 2.39 11.49
C ASP A 30 28.62 1.04 12.21
N THR A 31 27.46 0.58 12.69
CA THR A 31 27.31 -0.70 13.39
C THR A 31 27.05 -1.88 12.45
N GLY A 32 26.78 -1.61 11.17
CA GLY A 32 26.39 -2.60 10.17
C GLY A 32 27.60 -3.20 9.43
N PRO A 33 27.55 -4.48 9.03
CA PRO A 33 28.62 -5.07 8.24
C PRO A 33 28.76 -4.32 6.92
N PHE A 34 29.95 -3.79 6.66
CA PHE A 34 30.24 -2.96 5.49
C PHE A 34 29.32 -1.73 5.32
N GLY A 35 28.72 -1.23 6.41
CA GLY A 35 27.79 -0.10 6.37
C GLY A 35 26.33 -0.44 6.07
N ALA A 36 25.98 -1.73 6.02
CA ALA A 36 24.63 -2.17 5.61
C ALA A 36 23.55 -1.94 6.69
N LYS A 37 22.30 -1.73 6.23
CA LYS A 37 21.08 -1.63 7.05
C LYS A 37 20.05 -2.66 6.60
N SER A 38 19.13 -3.03 7.49
CA SER A 38 17.96 -3.85 7.11
C SER A 38 17.03 -3.08 6.17
N VAL A 39 16.49 -3.76 5.16
CA VAL A 39 15.63 -3.15 4.11
C VAL A 39 14.36 -3.96 3.79
N SER A 40 14.30 -5.24 4.20
CA SER A 40 13.25 -6.15 3.71
C SER A 40 11.85 -5.80 4.18
N GLU A 41 11.70 -5.30 5.41
CA GLU A 41 10.39 -5.05 6.02
C GLU A 41 9.90 -3.60 5.81
N ILE A 42 10.81 -2.62 5.81
CA ILE A 42 10.43 -1.20 5.82
C ILE A 42 9.59 -0.80 4.59
N CYS A 43 9.81 -1.45 3.46
CA CYS A 43 9.11 -1.19 2.21
C CYS A 43 7.62 -1.55 2.25
N ILE A 44 7.15 -2.38 3.18
CA ILE A 44 5.73 -2.80 3.24
C ILE A 44 4.82 -1.74 3.87
N ASN A 45 5.38 -0.83 4.66
CA ASN A 45 4.60 0.15 5.43
C ASN A 45 4.14 1.34 4.57
N GLY A 46 4.92 1.73 3.55
CA GLY A 46 4.64 2.88 2.70
C GLY A 46 3.45 2.75 1.72
N PRO A 47 3.20 1.59 1.08
CA PRO A 47 2.15 1.44 0.08
C PRO A 47 0.74 1.82 0.54
N ALA A 48 0.29 1.39 1.72
CA ALA A 48 -1.07 1.67 2.18
C ALA A 48 -1.37 3.19 2.30
N PRO A 49 -0.57 4.01 3.02
CA PRO A 49 -0.80 5.45 3.07
C PRO A 49 -0.55 6.14 1.72
N ALA A 50 0.38 5.66 0.89
CA ALA A 50 0.62 6.21 -0.44
C ALA A 50 -0.61 6.05 -1.35
N ILE A 51 -1.22 4.87 -1.37
CA ILE A 51 -2.46 4.61 -2.12
C ILE A 51 -3.61 5.43 -1.56
N GLY A 52 -3.76 5.52 -0.23
CA GLY A 52 -4.80 6.34 0.41
C GLY A 52 -4.70 7.82 0.02
N ASN A 53 -3.48 8.37 0.01
CA ASN A 53 -3.22 9.73 -0.46
C ASN A 53 -3.49 9.90 -1.96
N ALA A 54 -3.16 8.90 -2.79
CA ALA A 54 -3.46 8.92 -4.22
C ALA A 54 -4.97 8.94 -4.50
N ILE A 55 -5.76 8.15 -3.77
CA ILE A 55 -7.23 8.18 -3.86
C ILE A 55 -7.77 9.55 -3.49
N TYR A 56 -7.29 10.13 -2.39
CA TYR A 56 -7.69 11.48 -1.97
C TYR A 56 -7.33 12.53 -3.02
N ASN A 57 -6.11 12.49 -3.55
CA ASN A 57 -5.66 13.41 -4.60
C ASN A 57 -6.51 13.30 -5.88
N ALA A 58 -6.92 12.09 -6.26
CA ALA A 58 -7.71 11.85 -7.46
C ALA A 58 -9.20 12.19 -7.32
N THR A 59 -9.76 12.11 -6.11
CA THR A 59 -11.23 12.11 -5.93
C THR A 59 -11.75 13.09 -4.88
N GLY A 60 -10.88 13.66 -4.05
CA GLY A 60 -11.25 14.41 -2.84
C GLY A 60 -11.72 13.53 -1.67
N ALA A 61 -11.92 12.23 -1.87
CA ALA A 61 -12.40 11.31 -0.85
C ALA A 61 -11.25 10.82 0.06
N ARG A 62 -11.40 11.02 1.37
CA ARG A 62 -10.41 10.58 2.36
C ARG A 62 -10.84 9.24 2.97
N LEU A 63 -9.99 8.22 2.83
CA LEU A 63 -10.15 6.91 3.45
C LEU A 63 -9.12 6.76 4.58
N ASN A 64 -9.57 6.36 5.77
CA ASN A 64 -8.72 6.16 6.94
C ASN A 64 -8.71 4.70 7.42
N GLU A 65 -9.39 3.80 6.71
CA GLU A 65 -9.52 2.40 7.08
C GLU A 65 -9.12 1.51 5.89
N PHE A 66 -8.08 0.70 6.09
CA PHE A 66 -7.63 -0.31 5.14
C PHE A 66 -8.32 -1.66 5.44
N PRO A 67 -8.63 -2.52 4.44
CA PRO A 67 -8.36 -2.39 3.01
C PRO A 67 -9.30 -1.42 2.29
N PHE A 68 -8.79 -0.76 1.24
CA PHE A 68 -9.55 0.13 0.36
C PHE A 68 -10.33 -0.67 -0.69
N THR A 69 -11.36 -1.39 -0.25
CA THR A 69 -12.21 -2.16 -1.18
C THR A 69 -12.99 -1.23 -2.12
N PRO A 70 -13.38 -1.69 -3.33
CA PRO A 70 -14.14 -0.88 -4.27
C PRO A 70 -15.41 -0.25 -3.67
N GLU A 71 -16.10 -0.96 -2.78
CA GLU A 71 -17.32 -0.51 -2.12
C GLU A 71 -17.04 0.66 -1.17
N LYS A 72 -15.98 0.54 -0.34
CA LYS A 72 -15.55 1.62 0.57
C LYS A 72 -15.12 2.85 -0.21
N VAL A 73 -14.34 2.67 -1.28
CA VAL A 73 -13.89 3.76 -2.16
C VAL A 73 -15.08 4.44 -2.82
N LEU A 74 -16.01 3.69 -3.41
CA LEU A 74 -17.19 4.24 -4.07
C LEU A 74 -18.09 5.00 -3.10
N ALA A 75 -18.31 4.47 -1.89
CA ALA A 75 -19.08 5.14 -0.84
C ALA A 75 -18.43 6.48 -0.45
N ALA A 76 -17.11 6.50 -0.26
CA ALA A 76 -16.37 7.72 0.08
C ALA A 76 -16.46 8.77 -1.03
N ILE A 77 -16.33 8.38 -2.31
CA ILE A 77 -16.48 9.29 -3.45
C ILE A 77 -17.89 9.90 -3.50
N LYS A 78 -18.94 9.10 -3.27
CA LYS A 78 -20.33 9.59 -3.25
C LYS A 78 -20.57 10.57 -2.10
N ALA A 79 -19.92 10.39 -0.96
CA ALA A 79 -20.06 11.28 0.19
C ALA A 79 -19.49 12.68 -0.06
N VAL A 80 -18.41 12.79 -0.84
CA VAL A 80 -17.76 14.09 -1.18
C VAL A 80 -18.48 14.85 -2.30
N LYS A 81 -19.23 14.16 -3.16
CA LYS A 81 -19.95 14.77 -4.30
C LYS A 81 -21.34 15.35 -3.95
N LYS A 82 -21.80 15.21 -2.70
CA LYS A 82 -23.02 15.87 -2.21
C LYS A 82 -22.72 17.33 -1.86
#